data_AF-A0A379SM84-F1
#
_entry.id   AF-A0A379SM84-F1
#
_cell.length_a   1.000
_cell.length_b   1.000
_cell.length_c   1.000
_cell.angle_alpha   90.00
_cell.angle_beta   90.00
_cell.angle_gamma   90.00
#
_symmetry.space_group_name_H-M   'P 1'
#
loop_
_entity.id
_entity.type
_entity.pdbx_description
1 polymer ?
#
loop_
_entity_poly.entity_id
_entity_poly.type
_entity_poly.pdbx_seq_one_letter_code
_entity_poly.pdbx_strand_id
1 'polypeptide(L)'
;MSAYLTACAAPGPEKYQTIMDSVTAEKVNKIIRSDVIPSSGENHGEVISRVSSAFLGTPYQADTLIGGPDTPESLVVNFNGVDCFTLADYVEALTRSHDQKSFLHNLTEVRYTGGNVDYLSRRHFFSDWFATTPRNARDVTPDISPDYATADKQLNRKPDGGSTFRVWAFIPVK
;
A
#
# COMPACT_ATOMS: atom_id res chain seq x y z
N MET A 1 51.05 9.31 -19.47
CA MET A 1 49.95 8.31 -19.34
C MET A 1 49.32 8.53 -17.98
N SER A 2 48.18 9.23 -17.93
CA SER A 2 47.47 9.57 -16.69
C SER A 2 46.24 8.67 -16.60
N ALA A 3 46.20 7.78 -15.61
CA ALA A 3 45.07 6.91 -15.34
C ALA A 3 44.04 7.69 -14.51
N TYR A 4 42.91 8.02 -15.10
CA TYR A 4 41.74 8.49 -14.38
C TYR A 4 40.94 7.27 -13.90
N LEU A 5 40.98 7.02 -12.59
CA LEU A 5 40.01 6.14 -11.93
C LEU A 5 38.80 7.00 -11.59
N THR A 6 37.76 6.95 -12.42
CA THR A 6 36.44 7.46 -12.06
C THR A 6 35.82 6.48 -11.07
N ALA A 7 35.70 6.90 -9.81
CA ALA A 7 35.06 6.12 -8.77
C ALA A 7 33.57 5.96 -9.09
N CYS A 8 33.14 4.74 -9.39
CA CYS A 8 31.73 4.37 -9.41
C CYS A 8 31.19 4.49 -7.98
N ALA A 9 30.21 5.36 -7.75
CA ALA A 9 29.42 5.33 -6.54
C ALA A 9 28.71 3.97 -6.46
N ALA A 10 28.99 3.20 -5.40
CA ALA A 10 28.31 1.94 -5.16
C ALA A 10 26.81 2.18 -4.90
N PRO A 11 25.88 1.43 -5.52
CA PRO A 11 24.49 1.45 -5.09
C PRO A 11 24.42 0.88 -3.67
N GLY A 12 23.77 1.60 -2.74
CA GLY A 12 23.45 1.02 -1.44
C GLY A 12 22.58 -0.23 -1.60
N PRO A 13 22.58 -1.16 -0.63
CA PRO A 13 21.80 -2.39 -0.77
C PRO A 13 20.31 -2.04 -0.71
N GLU A 14 19.60 -2.12 -1.83
CA GLU A 14 18.14 -2.15 -1.79
C GLU A 14 17.73 -3.40 -0.99
N LYS A 15 17.01 -3.20 0.11
CA LYS A 15 16.66 -4.25 1.08
C LYS A 15 15.60 -5.24 0.56
N TYR A 16 14.98 -4.95 -0.57
CA TYR A 16 13.91 -5.72 -1.19
C TYR A 16 13.88 -5.44 -2.70
N GLN A 17 13.24 -6.32 -3.47
CA GLN A 17 13.05 -6.13 -4.91
C GLN A 17 11.81 -5.27 -5.16
N THR A 18 11.92 -4.27 -6.04
CA THR A 18 10.75 -3.53 -6.57
C THR A 18 10.39 -4.06 -7.96
N ILE A 19 9.11 -4.39 -8.17
CA ILE A 19 8.60 -4.95 -9.43
C ILE A 19 7.52 -4.01 -9.96
N MET A 20 7.79 -3.36 -11.08
CA MET A 20 6.88 -2.45 -11.76
C MET A 20 7.20 -2.43 -13.26
N ASP A 21 6.21 -2.71 -14.10
CA ASP A 21 6.38 -2.62 -15.55
C ASP A 21 6.33 -1.16 -16.05
N SER A 22 6.78 -0.95 -17.30
CA SER A 22 6.84 0.39 -17.89
C SER A 22 5.46 1.03 -18.06
N VAL A 23 4.44 0.23 -18.37
CA VAL A 23 3.05 0.72 -18.53
C VAL A 23 2.52 1.27 -17.21
N THR A 24 2.78 0.57 -16.11
CA THR A 24 2.44 0.98 -14.75
C THR A 24 3.22 2.23 -14.36
N ALA A 25 4.53 2.28 -14.63
CA ALA A 25 5.35 3.46 -14.34
C ALA A 25 4.85 4.70 -15.11
N GLU A 26 4.46 4.54 -16.37
CA GLU A 26 3.85 5.61 -17.17
C GLU A 26 2.51 6.06 -16.58
N LYS A 27 1.64 5.13 -16.18
CA LYS A 27 0.36 5.45 -15.52
C LYS A 27 0.57 6.18 -14.19
N VAL A 28 1.52 5.77 -13.35
CA VAL A 28 1.88 6.47 -12.11
C VAL A 28 2.23 7.92 -12.41
N ASN A 29 3.15 8.15 -13.34
CA ASN A 29 3.57 9.50 -13.73
C ASN A 29 2.42 10.31 -14.34
N LYS A 30 1.55 9.67 -15.12
CA LYS A 30 0.36 10.29 -15.69
C LYS A 30 -0.57 10.78 -14.58
N ILE A 31 -1.01 9.88 -13.69
CA ILE A 31 -1.94 10.19 -12.59
C ILE A 31 -1.40 11.30 -11.69
N ILE A 32 -0.10 11.24 -11.33
CA ILE A 32 0.51 12.30 -10.53
C ILE A 32 0.42 13.66 -11.22
N ARG A 33 0.69 13.71 -12.53
CA ARG A 33 0.66 14.96 -13.30
C ARG A 33 -0.75 15.47 -13.59
N SER A 34 -1.72 14.58 -13.85
CA SER A 34 -3.08 14.97 -14.22
C SER A 34 -4.00 15.19 -13.03
N ASP A 35 -3.82 14.43 -11.95
CA ASP A 35 -4.82 14.33 -10.88
C ASP A 35 -4.28 14.77 -9.52
N VAL A 36 -2.99 14.50 -9.21
CA VAL A 36 -2.43 14.83 -7.90
C VAL A 36 -1.89 16.26 -7.84
N ILE A 37 -0.94 16.62 -8.71
CA ILE A 37 -0.29 17.94 -8.70
C ILE A 37 -1.31 19.08 -8.86
N PRO A 38 -2.28 19.02 -9.81
CA PRO A 38 -3.28 20.07 -9.97
C PRO A 38 -4.21 20.23 -8.76
N SER A 39 -4.32 19.19 -7.93
CA SER A 39 -5.23 19.14 -6.77
C SER A 39 -4.51 19.38 -5.44
N SER A 40 -3.23 19.79 -5.47
CA SER A 40 -2.38 19.97 -4.28
C SER A 40 -2.89 21.00 -3.25
N GLY A 41 -3.89 21.82 -3.59
CA GLY A 41 -4.58 22.74 -2.67
C GLY A 41 -5.97 22.26 -2.22
N GLU A 42 -6.44 21.13 -2.71
CA GLU A 42 -7.73 20.53 -2.30
C GLU A 42 -7.58 19.74 -1.00
N ASN A 43 -8.71 19.39 -0.37
CA ASN A 43 -8.67 18.49 0.78
C ASN A 43 -8.34 17.05 0.33
N HIS A 44 -7.77 16.25 1.23
CA HIS A 44 -7.32 14.89 0.93
C HIS A 44 -8.39 13.99 0.28
N GLY A 45 -9.65 14.13 0.71
CA GLY A 45 -10.77 13.33 0.17
C GLY A 45 -11.10 13.65 -1.30
N GLU A 46 -10.99 14.91 -1.71
CA GLU A 46 -11.17 15.31 -3.11
C GLU A 46 -10.05 14.75 -3.99
N VAL A 47 -8.79 14.79 -3.52
CA VAL A 47 -7.66 14.21 -4.24
C VAL A 47 -7.83 12.69 -4.38
N ILE A 48 -8.25 11.99 -3.32
CA ILE A 48 -8.61 10.56 -3.37
C ILE A 48 -9.67 10.30 -4.45
N SER A 49 -10.74 11.11 -4.50
CA SER A 49 -11.83 10.97 -5.48
C SER A 49 -11.29 11.06 -6.92
N ARG A 50 -10.45 12.06 -7.19
CA ARG A 50 -9.83 12.23 -8.52
C ARG A 50 -8.89 11.08 -8.87
N VAL A 51 -7.97 10.74 -7.98
CA VAL A 51 -6.98 9.67 -8.20
C VAL A 51 -7.65 8.31 -8.39
N SER A 52 -8.66 7.99 -7.57
CA SER A 52 -9.39 6.72 -7.69
C SER A 52 -10.14 6.58 -9.02
N SER A 53 -10.62 7.69 -9.59
CA SER A 53 -11.29 7.68 -10.89
C SER A 53 -10.38 7.20 -12.03
N ALA A 54 -9.06 7.38 -11.92
CA ALA A 54 -8.10 6.92 -12.91
C ALA A 54 -8.00 5.38 -13.01
N PHE A 55 -8.52 4.65 -12.02
CA PHE A 55 -8.57 3.19 -12.01
C PHE A 55 -9.88 2.63 -12.57
N LEU A 56 -10.86 3.47 -12.94
CA LEU A 56 -12.11 3.01 -13.56
C LEU A 56 -11.81 2.22 -14.85
N GLY A 57 -12.39 1.02 -14.94
CA GLY A 57 -12.16 0.10 -16.06
C GLY A 57 -10.89 -0.75 -15.95
N THR A 58 -10.06 -0.55 -14.90
CA THR A 58 -8.96 -1.49 -14.60
C THR A 58 -9.56 -2.85 -14.20
N PRO A 59 -9.14 -3.96 -14.82
CA PRO A 59 -9.63 -5.28 -14.48
C PRO A 59 -9.37 -5.64 -13.01
N TYR A 60 -10.28 -6.45 -12.45
CA TYR A 60 -10.03 -7.09 -11.17
C TYR A 60 -9.02 -8.22 -11.33
N GLN A 61 -7.99 -8.28 -10.49
CA GLN A 61 -7.01 -9.36 -10.46
C GLN A 61 -6.57 -9.65 -9.02
N ALA A 62 -6.83 -10.88 -8.55
CA ALA A 62 -6.37 -11.35 -7.26
C ALA A 62 -4.90 -11.82 -7.31
N ASP A 63 -4.30 -11.98 -6.14
CA ASP A 63 -2.98 -12.61 -5.93
C ASP A 63 -1.84 -11.96 -6.75
N THR A 64 -1.86 -10.63 -6.84
CA THR A 64 -0.87 -9.86 -7.62
C THR A 64 0.42 -9.55 -6.87
N LEU A 65 0.39 -9.61 -5.53
CA LEU A 65 1.55 -9.30 -4.68
C LEU A 65 2.45 -10.53 -4.48
N ILE A 66 3.76 -10.32 -4.36
CA ILE A 66 4.76 -11.38 -4.17
C ILE A 66 5.32 -11.33 -2.75
N GLY A 67 5.26 -12.48 -2.09
CA GLY A 67 5.86 -12.71 -0.78
C GLY A 67 4.99 -13.59 0.10
N GLY A 68 5.64 -14.25 1.07
CA GLY A 68 5.02 -15.28 1.90
C GLY A 68 5.95 -15.75 3.01
N PRO A 69 5.52 -16.71 3.84
CA PRO A 69 6.36 -17.30 4.89
C PRO A 69 7.68 -17.88 4.35
N ASP A 70 7.66 -18.45 3.15
CA ASP A 70 8.80 -19.11 2.51
C ASP A 70 9.27 -18.37 1.24
N THR A 71 8.79 -17.15 1.00
CA THR A 71 9.09 -16.38 -0.22
C THR A 71 9.41 -14.94 0.15
N PRO A 72 10.60 -14.42 -0.18
CA PRO A 72 10.95 -13.03 0.07
C PRO A 72 9.90 -12.06 -0.47
N GLU A 73 9.53 -11.09 0.35
CA GLU A 73 8.57 -10.05 -0.01
C GLU A 73 9.18 -9.10 -1.05
N SER A 74 8.38 -8.73 -2.05
CA SER A 74 8.75 -7.72 -3.05
C SER A 74 7.74 -6.58 -3.06
N LEU A 75 8.21 -5.36 -3.31
CA LEU A 75 7.33 -4.22 -3.53
C LEU A 75 6.76 -4.28 -4.95
N VAL A 76 5.59 -4.89 -5.09
CA VAL A 76 4.90 -5.03 -6.38
C VAL A 76 3.95 -3.85 -6.66
N VAL A 77 4.14 -3.24 -7.83
CA VAL A 77 3.23 -2.23 -8.40
C VAL A 77 2.69 -2.73 -9.73
N ASN A 78 1.39 -3.00 -9.78
CA ASN A 78 0.72 -3.48 -10.99
C ASN A 78 -0.59 -2.71 -11.21
N PHE A 79 -0.62 -1.81 -12.20
CA PHE A 79 -1.84 -1.05 -12.55
C PHE A 79 -2.60 -1.68 -13.74
N ASN A 80 -2.25 -2.92 -14.13
CA ASN A 80 -2.95 -3.65 -15.18
C ASN A 80 -4.08 -4.53 -14.63
N GLY A 81 -4.04 -4.84 -13.33
CA GLY A 81 -5.10 -5.51 -12.61
C GLY A 81 -4.96 -5.25 -11.11
N VAL A 82 -6.06 -4.94 -10.45
CA VAL A 82 -6.08 -4.61 -9.01
C VAL A 82 -7.12 -5.44 -8.29
N ASP A 83 -6.91 -5.64 -7.01
CA ASP A 83 -7.93 -6.10 -6.07
C ASP A 83 -8.34 -4.94 -5.14
N CYS A 84 -9.22 -5.23 -4.18
CA CYS A 84 -9.72 -4.21 -3.26
C CYS A 84 -8.62 -3.61 -2.36
N PHE A 85 -7.58 -4.38 -1.99
CA PHE A 85 -6.50 -3.92 -1.13
C PHE A 85 -5.52 -3.06 -1.90
N THR A 86 -5.01 -3.60 -3.01
CA THR A 86 -4.04 -2.94 -3.87
C THR A 86 -4.59 -1.63 -4.44
N LEU A 87 -5.88 -1.58 -4.79
CA LEU A 87 -6.53 -0.34 -5.20
C LEU A 87 -6.47 0.72 -4.09
N ALA A 88 -6.86 0.38 -2.86
CA ALA A 88 -6.82 1.30 -1.73
C ALA A 88 -5.38 1.78 -1.45
N ASP A 89 -4.42 0.84 -1.43
CA ASP A 89 -3.00 1.15 -1.22
C ASP A 89 -2.48 2.14 -2.28
N TYR A 90 -2.75 1.88 -3.56
CA TYR A 90 -2.26 2.70 -4.65
C TYR A 90 -2.89 4.10 -4.64
N VAL A 91 -4.20 4.20 -4.41
CA VAL A 91 -4.89 5.49 -4.35
C VAL A 91 -4.36 6.35 -3.20
N GLU A 92 -4.22 5.79 -2.01
CA GLU A 92 -3.71 6.53 -0.86
C GLU A 92 -2.23 6.91 -1.04
N ALA A 93 -1.41 6.00 -1.57
CA ALA A 93 -0.01 6.27 -1.85
C ALA A 93 0.17 7.38 -2.89
N LEU A 94 -0.55 7.31 -4.02
CA LEU A 94 -0.53 8.33 -5.08
C LEU A 94 -0.97 9.69 -4.57
N THR A 95 -2.03 9.73 -3.76
CA THR A 95 -2.56 10.98 -3.19
C THR A 95 -1.52 11.73 -2.36
N ARG A 96 -0.56 11.02 -1.75
CA ARG A 96 0.51 11.60 -0.94
C ARG A 96 1.79 11.94 -1.74
N SER A 97 1.79 11.73 -3.06
CA SER A 97 3.02 11.73 -3.88
C SER A 97 3.09 12.89 -4.87
N HIS A 98 4.31 13.25 -5.28
CA HIS A 98 4.57 14.28 -6.27
C HIS A 98 5.43 13.80 -7.45
N ASP A 99 5.98 12.59 -7.34
CA ASP A 99 6.72 11.89 -8.39
C ASP A 99 6.72 10.37 -8.15
N GLN A 100 7.28 9.61 -9.09
CA GLN A 100 7.35 8.15 -8.99
C GLN A 100 8.15 7.68 -7.76
N LYS A 101 9.18 8.42 -7.34
CA LYS A 101 10.04 8.05 -6.20
C LYS A 101 9.28 8.17 -4.88
N SER A 102 8.62 9.31 -4.68
CA SER A 102 7.73 9.55 -3.54
C SER A 102 6.54 8.60 -3.54
N PHE A 103 6.03 8.20 -4.71
CA PHE A 103 5.02 7.14 -4.83
C PHE A 103 5.50 5.80 -4.26
N LEU A 104 6.67 5.30 -4.68
CA LEU A 104 7.19 4.04 -4.15
C LEU A 104 7.44 4.10 -2.64
N HIS A 105 7.93 5.23 -2.15
CA HIS A 105 8.11 5.47 -0.71
C HIS A 105 6.76 5.44 0.03
N ASN A 106 5.77 6.23 -0.40
CA ASN A 106 4.46 6.30 0.24
C ASN A 106 3.71 4.97 0.15
N LEU A 107 3.84 4.23 -0.96
CA LEU A 107 3.27 2.90 -1.09
C LEU A 107 3.84 1.95 -0.04
N THR A 108 5.14 2.05 0.22
CA THR A 108 5.80 1.25 1.26
C THR A 108 5.23 1.60 2.64
N GLU A 109 5.08 2.88 2.97
CA GLU A 109 4.50 3.33 4.26
C GLU A 109 3.02 2.96 4.43
N VAL A 110 2.24 2.98 3.34
CA VAL A 110 0.82 2.62 3.35
C VAL A 110 0.67 1.11 3.54
N ARG A 111 1.36 0.32 2.72
CA ARG A 111 1.20 -1.15 2.65
C ARG A 111 1.91 -1.89 3.77
N TYR A 112 3.06 -1.40 4.23
CA TYR A 112 3.89 -2.08 5.22
C TYR A 112 4.08 -1.25 6.49
N THR A 113 3.87 -1.90 7.63
CA THR A 113 4.08 -1.30 8.94
C THR A 113 5.55 -0.93 9.15
N GLY A 114 5.80 0.33 9.57
CA GLY A 114 7.15 0.86 9.78
C GLY A 114 8.00 0.96 8.51
N GLY A 115 7.37 0.94 7.32
CA GLY A 115 8.07 1.04 6.04
C GLY A 115 8.99 -0.16 5.72
N ASN A 116 8.87 -1.27 6.44
CA ASN A 116 9.68 -2.47 6.23
C ASN A 116 8.99 -3.39 5.23
N VAL A 117 9.54 -3.63 4.04
CA VAL A 117 8.96 -4.56 3.06
C VAL A 117 9.26 -6.00 3.48
N ASP A 118 8.32 -6.60 4.21
CA ASP A 118 8.37 -7.97 4.69
C ASP A 118 6.95 -8.55 4.75
N TYR A 119 6.81 -9.87 4.62
CA TYR A 119 5.50 -10.51 4.65
C TYR A 119 4.77 -10.26 5.99
N LEU A 120 5.47 -10.25 7.12
CA LEU A 120 4.86 -10.05 8.43
C LEU A 120 4.51 -8.59 8.73
N SER A 121 5.19 -7.65 8.09
CA SER A 121 4.89 -6.22 8.24
C SER A 121 3.81 -5.72 7.27
N ARG A 122 3.50 -6.47 6.20
CA ARG A 122 2.41 -6.15 5.26
C ARG A 122 1.08 -6.09 6.01
N ARG A 123 0.28 -5.05 5.75
CA ARG A 123 -1.08 -4.94 6.24
C ARG A 123 -1.96 -5.91 5.46
N HIS A 124 -2.32 -7.04 6.06
CA HIS A 124 -3.13 -8.08 5.42
C HIS A 124 -4.64 -7.88 5.65
N PHE A 125 -5.01 -7.01 6.59
CA PHE A 125 -6.40 -6.76 6.95
C PHE A 125 -6.72 -5.27 6.89
N PHE A 126 -7.91 -4.91 6.40
CA PHE A 126 -8.36 -3.50 6.39
C PHE A 126 -8.35 -2.88 7.79
N SER A 127 -8.49 -3.69 8.84
CA SER A 127 -8.36 -3.19 10.20
C SER A 127 -6.98 -2.63 10.53
N ASP A 128 -5.94 -3.14 9.88
CA ASP A 128 -4.57 -2.70 10.11
C ASP A 128 -4.39 -1.23 9.69
N TRP A 129 -5.23 -0.71 8.78
CA TRP A 129 -5.22 0.69 8.36
C TRP A 129 -5.60 1.66 9.49
N PHE A 130 -6.46 1.25 10.43
CA PHE A 130 -6.84 2.09 11.58
C PHE A 130 -6.23 1.62 12.91
N ALA A 131 -5.92 0.33 13.04
CA ALA A 131 -5.42 -0.26 14.29
C ALA A 131 -3.91 -0.08 14.49
N THR A 132 -3.12 0.01 13.41
CA THR A 132 -1.66 0.04 13.48
C THR A 132 -1.09 1.41 13.11
N THR A 133 -0.15 1.91 13.92
CA THR A 133 0.54 3.19 13.72
C THR A 133 1.75 3.02 12.76
N PRO A 134 2.01 3.97 11.83
CA PRO A 134 1.17 5.13 11.52
C PRO A 134 -0.15 4.71 10.87
N ARG A 135 -1.26 5.35 11.26
CA ARG A 135 -2.60 4.98 10.77
C ARG A 135 -2.82 5.56 9.39
N ASN A 136 -3.40 4.77 8.49
CA ASN A 136 -3.84 5.22 7.17
C ASN A 136 -5.29 5.73 7.21
N ALA A 137 -6.10 5.23 8.15
CA ALA A 137 -7.50 5.61 8.29
C ALA A 137 -7.87 5.87 9.75
N ARG A 138 -8.91 6.70 9.92
CA ARG A 138 -9.60 6.89 11.19
C ARG A 138 -10.87 6.05 11.16
N ASP A 139 -11.12 5.29 12.21
CA ASP A 139 -12.43 4.66 12.40
C ASP A 139 -13.47 5.74 12.71
N VAL A 140 -14.49 5.82 11.84
CA VAL A 140 -15.61 6.75 11.95
C VAL A 140 -16.88 6.05 12.42
N THR A 141 -16.87 4.73 12.58
CA THR A 141 -18.03 3.92 12.96
C THR A 141 -18.68 4.42 14.26
N PRO A 142 -17.91 4.70 15.34
CA PRO A 142 -18.47 5.20 16.60
C PRO A 142 -19.11 6.59 16.49
N ASP A 143 -18.73 7.39 15.50
CA ASP A 143 -19.30 8.72 15.26
C ASP A 143 -20.63 8.65 14.49
N ILE A 144 -20.84 7.56 13.75
CA ILE A 144 -22.00 7.37 12.86
C ILE A 144 -23.14 6.67 13.59
N SER A 145 -22.86 5.63 14.36
CA SER A 145 -23.88 4.85 15.06
C SER A 145 -23.34 4.24 16.36
N PRO A 146 -24.13 4.19 17.44
CA PRO A 146 -23.80 3.41 18.63
C PRO A 146 -23.93 1.88 18.41
N ASP A 147 -24.57 1.44 17.31
CA ASP A 147 -24.89 0.04 17.06
C ASP A 147 -23.72 -0.72 16.40
N TYR A 148 -22.60 -0.80 17.11
CA TYR A 148 -21.41 -1.54 16.67
C TYR A 148 -20.84 -2.41 17.78
N ALA A 149 -20.28 -3.55 17.40
CA ALA A 149 -19.45 -4.38 18.28
C ALA A 149 -18.06 -4.57 17.66
N THR A 150 -17.05 -4.61 18.52
CA THR A 150 -15.68 -4.95 18.15
C THR A 150 -15.35 -6.35 18.65
N ALA A 151 -14.59 -7.10 17.85
CA ALA A 151 -14.08 -8.39 18.24
C ALA A 151 -12.59 -8.51 17.88
N ASP A 152 -11.79 -8.95 18.85
CA ASP A 152 -10.42 -9.40 18.65
C ASP A 152 -10.45 -10.82 18.06
N LYS A 153 -9.96 -10.99 16.84
CA LYS A 153 -9.88 -12.29 16.15
C LYS A 153 -8.44 -12.75 16.02
N GLN A 154 -8.19 -14.00 16.39
CA GLN A 154 -6.95 -14.70 16.03
C GLN A 154 -7.20 -15.51 14.76
N LEU A 155 -6.62 -15.06 13.66
CA LEU A 155 -6.80 -15.68 12.35
C LEU A 155 -5.59 -16.56 12.00
N ASN A 156 -5.85 -17.63 11.24
CA ASN A 156 -4.84 -18.56 10.73
C ASN A 156 -3.99 -19.26 11.81
N ARG A 157 -4.52 -19.43 13.03
CA ARG A 157 -3.86 -20.20 14.09
C ARG A 157 -3.77 -21.68 13.68
N LYS A 158 -2.56 -22.13 13.33
CA LYS A 158 -2.29 -23.54 13.04
C LYS A 158 -2.05 -24.33 14.34
N PRO A 159 -2.37 -25.64 14.39
CA PRO A 159 -2.12 -26.49 15.57
C PRO A 159 -0.64 -26.61 15.96
N ASP A 160 0.27 -26.39 15.01
CA ASP A 160 1.73 -26.46 15.17
C ASP A 160 2.37 -25.17 15.69
N GLY A 161 1.59 -24.11 15.96
CA GLY A 161 2.10 -22.82 16.42
C GLY A 161 2.61 -21.89 15.30
N GLY A 162 2.29 -22.17 14.03
CA GLY A 162 2.61 -21.28 12.92
C GLY A 162 2.04 -19.86 13.04
N SER A 163 2.50 -18.96 12.16
CA SER A 163 2.19 -17.53 12.19
C SER A 163 0.69 -17.25 12.33
N THR A 164 0.33 -16.56 13.41
CA THR A 164 -1.05 -16.17 13.73
C THR A 164 -1.20 -14.66 13.56
N PHE A 165 -2.27 -14.22 12.92
CA PHE A 165 -2.59 -12.79 12.82
C PHE A 165 -3.61 -12.39 13.88
N ARG A 166 -3.39 -11.26 14.55
CA ARG A 166 -4.37 -10.66 15.48
C ARG A 166 -5.05 -9.50 14.78
N VAL A 167 -6.36 -9.60 14.57
CA VAL A 167 -7.12 -8.72 13.69
C VAL A 167 -8.33 -8.17 14.44
N TRP A 168 -8.59 -6.87 14.28
CA TRP A 168 -9.80 -6.23 14.79
C TRP A 168 -10.91 -6.32 13.74
N ALA A 169 -12.09 -6.81 14.12
CA ALA A 169 -13.24 -6.84 13.22
C ALA A 169 -14.44 -6.11 13.81
N PHE A 170 -15.17 -5.37 12.97
CA PHE A 170 -16.49 -4.85 13.30
C PHE A 170 -17.55 -5.90 13.00
N ILE A 171 -18.50 -6.02 13.92
CA ILE A 171 -19.68 -6.85 13.77
C ILE A 171 -20.89 -5.93 13.90
N PRO A 172 -21.74 -5.80 12.86
CA PRO A 172 -23.00 -5.08 12.99
C PRO A 172 -23.84 -5.76 14.08
N VAL A 173 -24.27 -4.99 15.07
CA VAL A 173 -25.20 -5.50 16.08
C VAL A 173 -26.59 -5.32 15.50
N LYS A 174 -27.31 -6.43 15.31
CA LYS A 174 -28.74 -6.39 14.95
C LYS A 174 -29.58 -6.16 16.20
#